data_AF-A0A0A0D8G9-F1
#
_entry.id   AF-A0A0A0D8G9-F1
#
_cell.length_a   1.000
_cell.length_b   1.000
_cell.length_c   1.000
_cell.angle_alpha   90.00
_cell.angle_beta   90.00
_cell.angle_gamma   90.00
#
_symmetry.space_group_name_H-M   'P 1'
#
loop_
_entity.id
_entity.type
_entity.pdbx_description
1 polymer ?
#
loop_
_entity_poly.entity_id
_entity_poly.type
_entity_poly.pdbx_seq_one_letter_code
_entity_poly.pdbx_strand_id
1 'polypeptide(L)'
;MAALSESDDYLAECFVRHGNGYRAAREAGFSKRGGRRLQEPDVLAACLVKAIRILEAGQSLDKRAQRRLRELGRACLLKGRSEHGIDGLPPVEEAYRQFRLLLGLDREPGGEGGATPSPSQACGSSLSPGEREGAARSDSPLLGEREGPGGEAYGRVRGRAASPEGLVPRTT
;
A
#
# COMPACT_ATOMS: atom_id res chain seq x y z
N MET A 1 9.43 12.52 -29.13
CA MET A 1 9.14 11.85 -27.84
C MET A 1 9.90 12.59 -26.74
N ALA A 2 9.33 12.71 -25.55
CA ALA A 2 9.94 13.45 -24.45
C ALA A 2 10.75 12.51 -23.55
N ALA A 3 11.83 13.01 -22.96
CA ALA A 3 12.60 12.32 -21.93
C ALA A 3 12.26 12.90 -20.55
N LEU A 4 12.34 12.07 -19.50
CA LEU A 4 12.16 12.53 -18.13
C LEU A 4 13.30 13.48 -17.76
N SER A 5 13.00 14.59 -17.06
CA SER A 5 14.05 15.50 -16.60
C SER A 5 14.89 14.86 -15.49
N GLU A 6 16.18 15.20 -15.42
CA GLU A 6 17.08 14.68 -14.36
C GLU A 6 16.56 15.02 -12.94
N SER A 7 15.95 16.20 -12.77
CA SER A 7 15.35 16.59 -11.49
C SER A 7 14.14 15.72 -11.12
N ASP A 8 13.34 15.29 -12.11
CA ASP A 8 12.19 14.41 -11.88
C ASP A 8 12.60 12.98 -11.59
N ASP A 9 13.64 12.47 -12.27
CA ASP A 9 14.21 11.16 -11.97
C ASP A 9 14.80 11.12 -10.55
N TYR A 10 15.53 12.16 -10.17
CA TYR A 10 16.10 12.29 -8.83
C TYR A 10 15.02 12.47 -7.75
N LEU A 11 13.94 13.21 -8.05
CA LEU A 11 12.76 13.30 -7.19
C LEU A 11 12.13 11.91 -6.94
N ALA A 12 11.97 11.13 -8.00
CA ALA A 12 11.41 9.78 -7.91
C ALA A 12 12.30 8.88 -7.03
N GLU A 13 13.63 8.94 -7.20
CA GLU A 13 14.58 8.20 -6.38
C GLU A 13 14.47 8.58 -4.89
N CYS A 14 14.54 9.87 -4.56
CA CYS A 14 14.41 10.35 -3.19
C CYS A 14 13.07 9.96 -2.57
N PHE A 15 11.99 9.98 -3.36
CA PHE A 15 10.67 9.60 -2.87
C PHE A 15 10.59 8.12 -2.53
N VAL A 16 11.08 7.23 -3.39
CA VAL A 16 11.06 5.79 -3.15
C VAL A 16 11.91 5.40 -1.94
N ARG A 17 12.99 6.14 -1.65
CA ARG A 17 13.85 5.93 -0.46
C ARG A 17 13.21 6.38 0.85
N HIS A 18 12.42 7.45 0.85
CA HIS A 18 11.97 8.11 2.09
C HIS A 18 10.45 8.07 2.32
N GLY A 19 9.66 7.81 1.28
CA GLY A 19 8.20 7.83 1.31
C GLY A 19 7.58 9.20 1.60
N ASN A 20 8.38 10.26 1.62
CA ASN A 20 7.93 11.61 1.91
C ASN A 20 8.17 12.53 0.72
N GLY A 21 7.09 12.92 0.04
CA GLY A 21 7.15 13.75 -1.16
C GLY A 21 7.63 15.18 -0.91
N TYR A 22 7.42 15.74 0.28
CA TYR A 22 7.97 17.07 0.62
C TYR A 22 9.49 17.01 0.79
N ARG A 23 9.97 15.97 1.50
CA ARG A 23 11.40 15.76 1.70
C ARG A 23 12.09 15.49 0.36
N ALA A 24 11.53 14.61 -0.47
CA ALA A 24 12.04 14.31 -1.80
C ALA A 24 12.06 15.55 -2.71
N ALA A 25 10.99 16.35 -2.70
CA ALA A 25 10.94 17.61 -3.44
C ALA A 25 12.03 18.59 -3.01
N ARG A 26 12.27 18.72 -1.70
CA ARG A 26 13.33 19.59 -1.18
C ARG A 26 14.72 19.10 -1.57
N GLU A 27 14.96 17.79 -1.52
CA GLU A 27 16.24 17.19 -1.92
C GLU A 27 16.50 17.35 -3.42
N ALA A 28 15.46 17.25 -4.25
CA ALA A 28 15.54 17.46 -5.69
C ALA A 28 15.48 18.94 -6.14
N GLY A 29 15.61 19.89 -5.20
CA GLY A 29 15.67 21.32 -5.53
C GLY A 29 14.32 21.97 -5.88
N PHE A 30 13.21 21.26 -5.71
CA PHE A 30 11.89 21.82 -5.93
C PHE A 30 11.40 22.67 -4.76
N SER A 31 10.57 23.66 -5.07
CA SER A 31 9.85 24.43 -4.06
C SER A 31 8.91 23.54 -3.22
N LYS A 32 8.35 24.08 -2.12
CA LYS A 32 7.41 23.34 -1.24
C LYS A 32 6.22 22.69 -1.97
N ARG A 33 5.88 23.15 -3.18
CA ARG A 33 4.82 22.57 -4.03
C ARG A 33 5.29 21.40 -4.90
N GLY A 34 6.58 21.10 -4.94
CA GLY A 34 7.19 20.03 -5.74
C GLY A 34 6.64 18.63 -5.43
N GLY A 35 6.09 18.40 -4.24
CA GLY A 35 5.38 17.15 -3.93
C GLY A 35 4.14 16.90 -4.81
N ARG A 36 3.63 17.92 -5.52
CA ARG A 36 2.57 17.74 -6.53
C ARG A 36 3.09 17.07 -7.80
N ARG A 37 4.38 17.19 -8.15
CA ARG A 37 4.97 16.51 -9.32
C ARG A 37 4.87 14.99 -9.22
N LEU A 38 4.87 14.43 -8.01
CA LEU A 38 4.63 12.98 -7.80
C LEU A 38 3.25 12.50 -8.25
N GLN A 39 2.31 13.41 -8.55
CA GLN A 39 1.00 13.08 -9.09
C GLN A 39 0.98 13.12 -10.62
N GLU A 40 2.04 13.64 -11.24
CA GLU A 40 2.15 13.66 -12.70
C GLU A 40 2.47 12.23 -13.19
N PRO A 41 1.83 11.78 -14.29
CA PRO A 41 1.95 10.39 -14.75
C PRO A 41 3.38 9.95 -15.06
N ASP A 42 4.20 10.83 -15.63
CA ASP A 42 5.61 10.60 -15.96
C ASP A 42 6.45 10.33 -14.70
N VAL A 43 6.36 11.22 -13.70
CA VAL A 43 7.10 11.08 -12.44
C VAL A 43 6.59 9.88 -11.65
N LEU A 44 5.29 9.61 -11.68
CA LEU A 44 4.70 8.46 -11.02
C LEU A 44 5.14 7.14 -11.65
N ALA A 45 5.20 7.05 -12.98
CA ALA A 45 5.75 5.90 -13.70
C ALA A 45 7.21 5.65 -13.29
N ALA A 46 8.04 6.70 -13.25
CA ALA A 46 9.42 6.60 -12.79
C ALA A 46 9.54 6.12 -11.33
N CYS A 47 8.69 6.64 -10.43
CA CYS A 47 8.62 6.17 -9.04
C CYS A 47 8.29 4.67 -8.95
N LEU A 48 7.32 4.21 -9.73
CA LEU A 48 6.91 2.80 -9.75
C LEU A 48 8.02 1.90 -10.29
N VAL A 49 8.69 2.29 -11.38
CA VAL A 49 9.81 1.54 -11.95
C VAL A 49 10.97 1.43 -10.96
N LYS A 50 11.36 2.53 -10.30
CA LYS A 50 12.42 2.48 -9.28
C LYS A 50 12.02 1.61 -8.09
N ALA A 51 10.76 1.68 -7.67
CA ALA A 51 10.22 0.84 -6.59
C ALA A 51 10.24 -0.66 -6.97
N ILE A 52 9.86 -1.00 -8.20
CA ILE A 52 9.92 -2.36 -8.76
C ILE A 52 11.36 -2.89 -8.69
N ARG A 53 12.34 -2.14 -9.20
CA ARG A 53 13.76 -2.55 -9.19
C ARG A 53 14.28 -2.87 -7.79
N ILE A 54 13.88 -2.09 -6.78
CA ILE A 54 14.25 -2.34 -5.37
C ILE A 54 13.63 -3.65 -4.88
N LEU A 55 12.35 -3.88 -5.18
CA LEU A 55 11.65 -5.11 -4.78
C LEU A 55 12.22 -6.35 -5.49
N GLU A 56 12.56 -6.24 -6.77
CA GLU A 56 13.21 -7.31 -7.55
C GLU A 56 14.61 -7.64 -7.02
N ALA A 57 15.33 -6.63 -6.51
CA ALA A 57 16.60 -6.83 -5.81
C ALA A 57 16.43 -7.48 -4.41
N GLY A 58 15.21 -7.85 -4.01
CA GLY A 58 14.90 -8.44 -2.71
C GLY A 58 14.90 -7.44 -1.55
N GLN A 59 14.97 -6.13 -1.84
CA GLN A 59 14.97 -5.09 -0.83
C GLN A 59 13.54 -4.64 -0.52
N SER A 60 13.28 -4.34 0.75
CA SER A 60 11.99 -3.80 1.18
C SER A 60 11.92 -2.29 0.98
N LEU A 61 10.78 -1.81 0.48
CA LEU A 61 10.47 -0.38 0.45
C LEU A 61 10.05 0.13 1.83
N ASP A 62 10.27 1.43 2.05
CA ASP A 62 9.68 2.11 3.21
C ASP A 62 8.14 1.97 3.18
N LYS A 63 7.53 1.64 4.32
CA LYS A 63 6.08 1.39 4.42
C LYS A 63 5.25 2.60 4.00
N ARG A 64 5.74 3.83 4.21
CA ARG A 64 5.06 5.06 3.78
C ARG A 64 5.17 5.23 2.28
N ALA A 65 6.35 4.98 1.69
CA ALA A 65 6.54 4.99 0.25
C ALA A 65 5.60 3.99 -0.44
N GLN A 66 5.58 2.76 0.05
CA GLN A 66 4.71 1.70 -0.45
C GLN A 66 3.24 2.09 -0.40
N ARG A 67 2.74 2.54 0.77
CA ARG A 67 1.36 2.98 0.93
C ARG A 67 1.02 4.12 -0.03
N ARG A 68 1.91 5.12 -0.14
CA ARG A 68 1.64 6.31 -0.93
C ARG A 68 1.67 6.04 -2.42
N LEU A 69 2.57 5.18 -2.90
CA LEU A 69 2.57 4.72 -4.30
C LEU A 69 1.27 4.01 -4.65
N ARG A 70 0.69 3.22 -3.74
CA ARG A 70 -0.63 2.62 -3.95
C ARG A 70 -1.74 3.65 -4.07
N GLU A 71 -1.76 4.64 -3.17
CA GLU A 71 -2.75 5.71 -3.22
C GLU A 71 -2.64 6.52 -4.51
N LEU A 72 -1.42 6.90 -4.92
CA LEU A 72 -1.16 7.68 -6.12
C LEU A 72 -1.45 6.90 -7.40
N GLY A 73 -0.96 5.66 -7.50
CA GLY A 73 -1.23 4.76 -8.63
C GLY A 73 -2.73 4.55 -8.83
N ARG A 74 -3.46 4.19 -7.76
CA ARG A 74 -4.92 4.04 -7.84
C ARG A 74 -5.62 5.34 -8.24
N ALA A 75 -5.24 6.47 -7.64
CA ALA A 75 -5.85 7.76 -7.98
C ALA A 75 -5.57 8.19 -9.42
N CYS A 76 -4.41 7.83 -9.97
CA CYS A 76 -4.04 8.10 -11.35
C CYS A 76 -4.92 7.30 -12.33
N LEU A 77 -5.09 6.00 -12.08
CA LEU A 77 -5.94 5.12 -12.89
C LEU A 77 -7.42 5.52 -12.84
N LEU A 78 -7.92 5.88 -11.67
CA LEU A 78 -9.31 6.38 -11.53
C LEU A 78 -9.56 7.68 -12.33
N LYS A 79 -8.52 8.46 -12.61
CA LYS A 79 -8.60 9.68 -13.42
C LYS A 79 -8.34 9.42 -14.91
N GLY A 80 -8.03 8.19 -15.32
CA GLY A 80 -7.67 7.84 -16.70
C GLY A 80 -6.37 8.47 -17.19
N ARG A 81 -5.45 8.83 -16.28
CA ARG A 81 -4.19 9.53 -16.61
C ARG A 81 -2.99 8.59 -16.70
N SER A 82 -3.13 7.50 -17.44
CA SER A 82 -2.11 6.44 -17.46
C SER A 82 -0.95 6.71 -18.42
N GLU A 83 -1.19 7.52 -19.46
CA GLU A 83 -0.21 7.83 -20.49
C GLU A 83 0.64 9.06 -20.13
N HIS A 84 1.94 9.01 -20.46
CA HIS A 84 2.88 10.10 -20.22
C HIS A 84 3.83 10.39 -21.41
N GLY A 85 3.85 9.54 -22.44
CA GLY A 85 4.62 9.79 -23.67
C GLY A 85 6.14 9.90 -23.47
N ILE A 86 6.66 9.32 -22.38
CA ILE A 86 8.10 9.31 -22.07
C ILE A 86 8.71 8.03 -22.63
N ASP A 87 9.79 8.17 -23.38
CA ASP A 87 10.52 7.04 -23.96
C ASP A 87 11.19 6.19 -22.87
N GLY A 88 11.11 4.86 -22.98
CA GLY A 88 11.72 3.92 -22.05
C GLY A 88 11.02 3.74 -20.68
N LEU A 89 9.92 4.46 -20.41
CA LEU A 89 9.07 4.22 -19.26
C LEU A 89 7.77 3.51 -19.67
N PRO A 90 7.36 2.45 -18.97
CA PRO A 90 6.07 1.81 -19.21
C PRO A 90 4.92 2.73 -18.72
N PRO A 91 3.72 2.62 -19.32
CA PRO A 91 2.54 3.33 -18.84
C PRO A 91 2.29 3.11 -17.34
N VAL A 92 1.69 4.10 -16.67
CA VAL A 92 1.44 4.03 -15.21
C VAL A 92 0.62 2.79 -14.85
N GLU A 93 -0.33 2.39 -15.69
CA GLU A 93 -1.14 1.19 -15.45
C GLU A 93 -0.29 -0.08 -15.41
N GLU A 94 0.62 -0.26 -16.36
CA GLU A 94 1.48 -1.43 -16.45
C GLU A 94 2.47 -1.47 -15.27
N ALA A 95 3.15 -0.35 -15.01
CA ALA A 95 4.05 -0.22 -13.87
C ALA A 95 3.32 -0.47 -12.54
N TYR A 96 2.10 0.04 -12.40
CA TYR A 96 1.32 -0.14 -11.18
C TYR A 96 0.87 -1.60 -10.99
N ARG A 97 0.51 -2.29 -12.08
CA ARG A 97 0.17 -3.71 -12.05
C ARG A 97 1.36 -4.56 -11.58
N GLN A 98 2.54 -4.35 -12.17
CA GLN A 98 3.77 -5.05 -11.78
C GLN A 98 4.14 -4.78 -10.31
N PHE A 99 4.06 -3.51 -9.89
CA PHE A 99 4.30 -3.13 -8.50
C PHE A 99 3.36 -3.86 -7.53
N ARG A 100 2.07 -4.00 -7.86
CA ARG A 100 1.10 -4.74 -7.02
C ARG A 100 1.42 -6.23 -6.94
N LEU A 101 1.84 -6.84 -8.06
CA LEU A 101 2.23 -8.24 -8.12
C LEU A 101 3.42 -8.53 -7.19
N LEU A 102 4.47 -7.69 -7.25
CA LEU A 102 5.66 -7.83 -6.39
C LEU A 102 5.35 -7.62 -4.91
N LEU A 103 4.33 -6.83 -4.59
CA LEU A 103 3.86 -6.66 -3.22
C LEU A 103 2.96 -7.80 -2.72
N GLY A 104 2.66 -8.80 -3.56
CA GLY A 104 1.75 -9.90 -3.23
C GLY A 104 0.30 -9.46 -3.05
N LEU A 105 -0.09 -8.28 -3.56
CA LEU A 105 -1.44 -7.72 -3.41
C LEU A 105 -2.43 -8.23 -4.46
N ASP A 106 -1.93 -9.03 -5.39
CA ASP A 106 -2.72 -9.75 -6.39
C ASP A 106 -2.90 -11.23 -6.03
N ARG A 107 -2.35 -11.68 -4.89
CA ARG A 107 -2.72 -12.97 -4.31
C ARG A 107 -4.10 -12.82 -3.66
N GLU A 108 -5.07 -13.51 -4.24
CA GLU A 108 -6.43 -13.63 -3.71
C GLU A 108 -6.40 -13.93 -2.19
N PRO A 109 -7.16 -13.23 -1.35
CA PRO A 109 -7.25 -13.51 0.09
C PRO A 109 -7.98 -14.81 0.46
N GLY A 110 -8.12 -15.78 -0.45
CA GLY A 110 -8.98 -16.94 -0.25
C GLY A 110 -8.62 -18.09 -1.18
N GLY A 111 -7.59 -18.85 -0.83
CA GLY A 111 -7.27 -20.11 -1.47
C GLY A 111 -6.01 -20.70 -0.85
N GLU A 112 -6.20 -21.63 0.08
CA GLU A 112 -5.17 -22.48 0.70
C GLU A 112 -4.27 -21.73 1.72
N GLY A 113 -4.49 -21.82 3.04
CA GLY A 113 -4.71 -23.05 3.76
C GLY A 113 -3.43 -23.90 3.76
N GLY A 114 -2.44 -23.49 4.57
CA GLY A 114 -1.42 -24.37 5.14
C GLY A 114 -0.53 -25.16 4.17
N ALA A 115 0.65 -24.64 3.87
CA ALA A 115 1.81 -25.47 3.57
C ALA A 115 3.10 -24.75 4.02
N THR A 116 3.34 -24.76 5.33
CA THR A 116 4.73 -24.80 5.80
C THR A 116 5.36 -26.07 5.22
N PRO A 117 6.48 -26.00 4.48
CA PRO A 117 7.24 -27.21 4.19
C PRO A 117 7.87 -27.68 5.50
N SER A 118 7.18 -28.55 6.23
CA SER A 118 7.79 -29.36 7.28
C SER A 118 8.67 -30.41 6.61
N PRO A 119 10.00 -30.44 6.84
CA PRO A 119 10.87 -31.49 6.34
C PRO A 119 10.72 -32.72 7.25
N SER A 120 9.61 -33.43 7.15
CA SER A 120 9.42 -34.73 7.79
C SER A 120 8.26 -35.46 7.12
N GLN A 121 8.52 -36.00 5.93
CA GLN A 121 7.72 -37.09 5.40
C GLN A 121 8.65 -38.20 4.93
N ALA A 122 8.99 -39.08 5.87
CA ALA A 122 9.38 -40.45 5.60
C ALA A 122 8.62 -41.30 6.61
N CYS A 123 7.44 -41.78 6.21
CA CYS A 123 6.79 -42.99 6.71
C CYS A 123 5.54 -43.21 5.82
N GLY A 124 5.75 -43.89 4.69
CA GLY A 124 4.66 -44.50 3.94
C GLY A 124 4.43 -45.91 4.47
N SER A 125 3.18 -46.23 4.80
CA SER A 125 2.55 -47.56 4.80
C SER A 125 1.06 -47.32 5.10
N SER A 126 0.18 -47.33 4.10
CA SER A 126 -0.54 -48.50 3.56
C SER A 126 -1.73 -48.95 4.42
N LEU A 127 -2.83 -49.32 3.71
CA LEU A 127 -4.11 -49.95 4.12
C LEU A 127 -5.23 -48.96 4.53
N SER A 128 -6.49 -49.00 4.10
CA SER A 128 -7.33 -49.76 3.14
C SER A 128 -8.70 -49.00 3.04
N PRO A 129 -9.51 -49.15 1.98
CA PRO A 129 -10.87 -48.60 1.94
C PRO A 129 -11.88 -49.61 2.50
N GLY A 130 -12.62 -49.23 3.55
CA GLY A 130 -13.63 -50.07 4.19
C GLY A 130 -14.80 -49.23 4.71
N GLU A 131 -15.91 -49.31 3.98
CA GLU A 131 -17.32 -49.32 4.41
C GLU A 131 -17.71 -48.70 5.76
N ARG A 132 -18.65 -47.75 5.78
CA ARG A 132 -20.06 -48.01 6.16
C ARG A 132 -20.90 -46.74 6.31
N GLU A 133 -22.09 -46.90 5.75
CA GLU A 133 -23.36 -46.20 5.94
C GLU A 133 -23.79 -46.11 7.42
N GLY A 134 -24.49 -45.03 7.79
CA GLY A 134 -25.03 -44.89 9.15
C GLY A 134 -25.74 -43.56 9.38
N ALA A 135 -27.04 -43.54 9.10
CA ALA A 135 -27.96 -42.47 9.45
C ALA A 135 -28.04 -42.24 10.97
N ALA A 136 -28.20 -40.98 11.38
CA ALA A 136 -28.98 -40.63 12.58
C ALA A 136 -29.37 -39.15 12.57
N ARG A 137 -30.67 -38.91 12.47
CA ARG A 137 -31.36 -37.68 12.84
C ARG A 137 -31.30 -37.47 14.36
N SER A 138 -31.31 -36.20 14.78
CA SER A 138 -31.93 -35.64 16.01
C SER A 138 -31.71 -34.12 15.91
N ASP A 139 -32.69 -33.30 15.52
CA ASP A 139 -33.89 -32.85 16.25
C ASP A 139 -33.58 -31.94 17.46
N SER A 140 -33.59 -30.63 17.18
CA SER A 140 -34.09 -29.48 17.98
C SER A 140 -33.34 -29.08 19.29
N PRO A 141 -33.56 -27.86 19.88
CA PRO A 141 -34.48 -26.77 19.50
C PRO A 141 -33.91 -25.32 19.52
N LEU A 142 -34.78 -24.43 19.05
CA LEU A 142 -34.90 -22.98 19.26
C LEU A 142 -34.59 -22.50 20.69
N LEU A 143 -33.96 -21.33 20.82
CA LEU A 143 -34.39 -20.16 21.61
C LEU A 143 -33.23 -19.19 21.82
N GLY A 144 -33.49 -17.89 21.64
CA GLY A 144 -32.60 -16.87 22.16
C GLY A 144 -32.59 -15.56 21.41
N GLU A 145 -33.76 -14.98 21.13
CA GLU A 145 -33.86 -13.54 20.93
C GLU A 145 -33.31 -12.83 22.18
N ARG A 146 -32.35 -11.94 21.98
CA ARG A 146 -32.05 -10.87 22.93
C ARG A 146 -31.78 -9.58 22.17
N GLU A 147 -32.88 -8.85 21.97
CA GLU A 147 -32.86 -7.39 21.99
C GLU A 147 -32.18 -6.89 23.27
N GLY A 148 -31.35 -5.87 23.13
CA GLY A 148 -30.81 -5.10 24.23
C GLY A 148 -30.49 -3.68 23.75
N PRO A 149 -30.86 -2.63 24.51
CA PRO A 149 -31.10 -1.29 23.98
C PRO A 149 -29.97 -0.30 24.27
N GLY A 150 -30.01 0.84 23.57
CA GLY A 150 -29.81 2.16 24.16
C GLY A 150 -28.39 2.54 24.62
N GLY A 151 -27.81 3.55 23.96
CA GLY A 151 -26.58 4.17 24.43
C GLY A 151 -26.20 5.42 23.65
N GLU A 152 -27.06 6.43 23.66
CA GLU A 152 -26.68 7.80 23.34
C GLU A 152 -25.68 8.32 24.39
N ALA A 153 -24.52 8.81 23.96
CA ALA A 153 -23.66 9.66 24.77
C ALA A 153 -22.89 10.65 23.89
N TYR A 154 -23.52 11.83 23.74
CA TYR A 154 -22.96 13.17 23.81
C TYR A 154 -21.42 13.35 23.93
N GLY A 155 -20.91 14.38 23.24
CA GLY A 155 -20.11 15.39 23.96
C GLY A 155 -18.65 15.59 23.58
N ARG A 156 -18.44 16.30 22.45
CA ARG A 156 -17.46 17.40 22.25
C ARG A 156 -16.56 17.79 23.46
N VAL A 157 -15.23 17.76 23.29
CA VAL A 157 -14.33 18.91 23.64
C VAL A 157 -13.12 18.94 22.69
N ARG A 158 -13.03 19.97 21.84
CA ARG A 158 -11.80 20.39 21.17
C ARG A 158 -10.91 21.10 22.19
N GLY A 159 -9.89 20.42 22.70
CA GLY A 159 -8.78 21.04 23.43
C GLY A 159 -7.81 21.66 22.44
N ARG A 160 -7.92 22.97 22.21
CA ARG A 160 -6.95 23.78 21.45
C ARG A 160 -5.92 24.30 22.45
N ALA A 161 -4.75 23.66 22.52
CA ALA A 161 -3.67 24.10 23.38
C ALA A 161 -2.75 25.11 22.65
N ALA A 162 -2.79 26.33 23.16
CA ALA A 162 -1.72 27.33 23.31
C ALA A 162 -0.67 27.50 22.19
N SER A 163 -0.74 28.65 21.52
CA SER A 163 0.45 29.37 21.05
C SER A 163 0.74 30.49 22.05
N PRO A 164 1.87 30.48 22.77
CA PRO A 164 2.40 31.68 23.38
C PRO A 164 3.23 32.42 22.32
N GLU A 165 2.72 33.57 21.88
CA GLU A 165 3.49 34.52 21.08
C GLU A 165 4.71 34.99 21.88
N GLY A 166 5.87 34.82 21.26
CA GLY A 166 7.17 35.19 21.81
C GLY A 166 7.28 36.71 21.96
N LEU A 167 7.36 37.10 23.22
CA LEU A 167 7.79 38.39 23.72
C LEU A 167 9.12 38.80 23.04
N VAL A 168 9.14 39.96 22.41
CA VAL A 168 10.34 40.57 21.82
C VAL A 168 10.96 41.53 22.84
N PRO A 169 12.18 41.30 23.33
CA PRO A 169 12.96 42.37 23.94
C PRO A 169 13.93 42.92 22.89
N ARG A 170 13.74 44.17 22.47
CA ARG A 170 14.82 44.95 21.87
C ARG A 170 15.55 45.70 22.98
N THR A 171 16.73 45.20 23.27
CA THR A 171 17.78 45.85 24.04
C THR A 171 18.28 47.11 23.33
N THR A 172 18.39 48.19 24.13
CA THR A 172 19.37 49.29 24.09
C THR A 172 19.75 49.90 22.75
#